data_AF-A0A1E4LIC2-F1
#
_entry.id   AF-A0A1E4LIC2-F1
#
_cell.length_a   1.000
_cell.length_b   1.000
_cell.length_c   1.000
_cell.angle_alpha   90.00
_cell.angle_beta   90.00
_cell.angle_gamma   90.00
#
_symmetry.space_group_name_H-M   'P 1'
#
loop_
_entity.id
_entity.type
_entity.pdbx_description
1 polymer ?
#
loop_
_entity_poly.entity_id
_entity_poly.type
_entity_poly.pdbx_seq_one_letter_code
_entity_poly.pdbx_strand_id
1 'polypeptide(L)'
;MLNGANQFLTWARENPIPARVGLRFAARLVVAFVAVWPLQALGAPLGVSPNFGAIAAVLLALWVGGRWANRQADRWGIPPEHAP
;
A
#
# COMPACT_ATOMS: atom_id res chain seq x y z
N MET A 1 -15.20 -9.57 24.24
CA MET A 1 -14.60 -8.37 23.63
C MET A 1 -14.39 -8.67 22.15
N LEU A 2 -15.10 -8.02 21.23
CA LEU A 2 -14.77 -8.13 19.81
C LEU A 2 -13.37 -7.51 19.63
N ASN A 3 -12.39 -8.32 19.21
CA ASN A 3 -11.05 -7.84 18.86
C ASN A 3 -11.18 -6.66 17.88
N GLY A 4 -10.51 -5.53 18.11
CA GLY A 4 -10.64 -4.33 17.28
C GLY A 4 -10.45 -4.57 15.76
N ALA A 5 -9.70 -5.62 15.40
CA ALA A 5 -9.57 -6.10 14.03
C ALA A 5 -10.91 -6.54 13.40
N ASN A 6 -11.77 -7.23 14.16
CA ASN A 6 -13.08 -7.65 13.68
C ASN A 6 -14.02 -6.45 13.51
N GLN A 7 -13.97 -5.47 14.42
CA GLN A 7 -14.76 -4.25 14.31
C GLN A 7 -14.35 -3.43 13.08
N PHE A 8 -13.05 -3.31 12.81
CA PHE A 8 -12.54 -2.67 11.59
C PHE A 8 -12.99 -3.40 10.33
N LEU A 9 -12.92 -4.74 10.29
CA LEU A 9 -13.34 -5.50 9.12
C LEU A 9 -14.83 -5.38 8.83
N THR A 10 -15.67 -5.33 9.87
CA THR A 10 -17.11 -5.07 9.70
C THR A 10 -17.34 -3.68 9.11
N TRP A 11 -16.75 -2.64 9.71
CA TRP A 11 -16.84 -1.27 9.20
C TRP A 11 -16.32 -1.16 7.77
N ALA A 12 -15.22 -1.84 7.44
CA ALA A 12 -14.59 -1.80 6.12
C ALA A 12 -15.46 -2.42 5.01
N ARG A 13 -16.32 -3.39 5.37
CA ARG A 13 -17.30 -3.98 4.43
C ARG A 13 -18.50 -3.06 4.20
N GLU A 14 -18.94 -2.37 5.25
CA GLU A 14 -20.01 -1.37 5.17
C GLU A 14 -19.58 -0.11 4.41
N ASN A 15 -18.28 0.24 4.48
CA ASN A 15 -17.70 1.43 3.88
C ASN A 15 -16.53 1.08 2.93
N PRO A 16 -16.80 0.43 1.78
CA PRO A 16 -15.77 -0.18 0.94
C PRO A 16 -14.83 0.85 0.29
N ILE A 17 -15.34 2.02 -0.10
CA ILE A 17 -14.54 3.07 -0.74
C ILE A 17 -13.46 3.61 0.21
N PRO A 18 -13.79 4.19 1.39
CA PRO A 18 -12.76 4.71 2.29
C PRO A 18 -11.83 3.61 2.80
N ALA A 19 -12.32 2.39 3.00
CA ALA A 19 -11.49 1.27 3.42
C ALA A 19 -10.44 0.89 2.36
N ARG A 20 -10.83 0.80 1.08
CA ARG A 20 -9.90 0.52 -0.03
C ARG A 20 -8.90 1.66 -0.25
N VAL A 21 -9.34 2.91 -0.14
CA VAL A 21 -8.43 4.08 -0.21
C VAL A 21 -7.39 4.03 0.91
N GLY A 22 -7.83 3.81 2.16
CA GLY A 22 -6.94 3.68 3.31
C GLY A 22 -5.96 2.52 3.16
N LEU A 23 -6.43 1.36 2.68
CA LEU A 23 -5.58 0.20 2.44
C LEU A 23 -4.53 0.44 1.35
N ARG A 24 -4.91 1.10 0.24
CA ARG A 24 -3.95 1.50 -0.81
C ARG A 24 -2.90 2.46 -0.27
N PHE A 25 -3.30 3.43 0.53
CA PHE A 25 -2.37 4.38 1.14
C PHE A 25 -1.39 3.67 2.09
N ALA A 26 -1.90 2.85 3.01
CA ALA A 26 -1.07 2.07 3.92
C ALA A 26 -0.11 1.14 3.17
N ALA A 27 -0.60 0.42 2.16
CA ALA A 27 0.21 -0.47 1.33
C ALA A 27 1.33 0.28 0.60
N ARG A 28 1.03 1.46 0.04
CA ARG A 28 2.02 2.32 -0.63
C ARG A 28 3.10 2.77 0.34
N LEU A 29 2.73 3.23 1.54
CA LEU A 29 3.71 3.63 2.54
C LEU A 29 4.66 2.49 2.90
N VAL A 30 4.11 1.30 3.19
CA VAL A 30 4.92 0.12 3.52
C VAL A 30 5.90 -0.20 2.39
N VAL A 31 5.43 -0.26 1.14
CA VAL A 31 6.30 -0.55 -0.01
C VAL A 31 7.37 0.53 -0.18
N ALA A 32 7.01 1.81 -0.06
CA ALA A 32 7.95 2.92 -0.20
C ALA A 32 9.05 2.81 0.85
N PHE A 33 8.70 2.66 2.13
CA PHE A 33 9.67 2.53 3.21
C PHE A 33 10.62 1.35 3.01
N VAL A 34 10.10 0.19 2.61
CA VAL A 34 10.92 -1.01 2.36
C VAL A 34 11.81 -0.85 1.14
N ALA A 35 11.36 -0.13 0.11
CA ALA A 35 12.08 0.03 -1.15
C ALA A 35 13.18 1.10 -1.10
N VAL A 36 13.06 2.12 -0.25
CA VAL A 36 14.03 3.23 -0.18
C VAL A 36 15.45 2.72 0.14
N TRP A 37 15.59 1.87 1.16
CA TRP A 37 16.91 1.35 1.57
C TRP A 37 17.67 0.63 0.44
N PRO A 38 17.11 -0.42 -0.21
CA PRO A 38 17.83 -1.11 -1.28
C PRO A 38 18.07 -0.22 -2.49
N LEU A 39 17.15 0.68 -2.85
CA LEU A 39 17.35 1.58 -3.98
C LEU A 39 18.48 2.58 -3.73
N GLN A 40 18.62 3.09 -2.50
CA GLN A 40 19.76 3.92 -2.13
C GLN A 40 21.07 3.13 -2.17
N ALA A 41 21.08 1.90 -1.64
CA ALA A 41 22.27 1.05 -1.64
C ALA A 41 22.76 0.70 -3.06
N LEU A 42 21.84 0.46 -4.00
CA LEU A 42 22.17 0.18 -5.40
C LEU A 42 22.57 1.45 -6.19
N GLY A 43 21.98 2.60 -5.86
CA GLY A 43 22.26 3.88 -6.53
C GLY A 43 23.56 4.53 -6.09
N ALA A 44 23.95 4.39 -4.82
CA ALA A 44 25.16 4.97 -4.26
C ALA A 44 26.46 4.66 -5.05
N PRO A 45 26.77 3.40 -5.42
CA PRO A 45 27.97 3.10 -6.21
C PRO A 45 27.94 3.68 -7.63
N LEU A 46 26.76 4.05 -8.14
CA LEU A 46 26.56 4.66 -9.46
C LEU A 46 26.58 6.21 -9.41
N GLY A 47 26.84 6.80 -8.24
CA GLY A 47 26.81 8.25 -8.05
C GLY A 47 25.39 8.85 -8.10
N VAL A 48 24.36 8.01 -7.98
CA VAL A 48 22.95 8.46 -8.03
C VAL A 48 22.59 9.13 -6.71
N SER A 49 22.00 10.33 -6.80
CA SER A 49 21.53 11.06 -5.62
C SER A 49 20.46 10.26 -4.85
N PRO A 50 20.47 10.28 -3.50
CA PRO A 50 19.44 9.66 -2.67
C PRO A 50 18.01 10.05 -3.04
N ASN A 51 17.81 11.26 -3.58
CA ASN A 51 16.51 11.75 -4.03
C ASN A 51 15.93 10.89 -5.16
N PHE A 52 16.77 10.39 -6.08
CA PHE A 52 16.30 9.49 -7.14
C PHE A 52 15.85 8.14 -6.58
N GLY A 53 16.57 7.63 -5.57
CA GLY A 53 16.16 6.41 -4.86
C GLY A 53 14.79 6.57 -4.19
N ALA A 54 14.55 7.72 -3.55
CA ALA A 54 13.25 8.04 -2.95
C ALA A 54 12.12 8.15 -3.99
N ILE A 55 12.36 8.84 -5.12
CA ILE A 55 11.39 8.94 -6.22
C ILE A 55 11.07 7.54 -6.77
N ALA A 56 12.09 6.73 -7.06
CA ALA A 56 11.91 5.37 -7.56
C ALA A 56 11.12 4.50 -6.56
N ALA A 57 11.38 4.63 -5.26
CA ALA A 57 10.64 3.93 -4.22
C ALA A 57 9.15 4.32 -4.19
N VAL A 58 8.84 5.60 -4.35
CA VAL A 58 7.46 6.09 -4.43
C VAL A 58 6.77 5.55 -5.69
N LEU A 59 7.43 5.57 -6.84
CA LEU A 59 6.87 5.02 -8.08
C LEU A 59 6.59 3.52 -7.94
N LEU A 60 7.53 2.77 -7.36
CA LEU A 60 7.36 1.35 -7.07
C LEU A 60 6.20 1.11 -6.10
N ALA A 61 6.07 1.95 -5.06
CA ALA A 61 4.98 1.89 -4.11
C ALA A 61 3.61 2.15 -4.75
N LEU A 62 3.49 3.14 -5.63
CA LEU A 62 2.25 3.42 -6.34
C LEU A 62 1.80 2.21 -7.18
N TRP A 63 2.75 1.54 -7.84
CA TRP A 63 2.48 0.41 -8.71
C TRP A 63 2.23 -0.91 -7.94
N VAL A 64 3.17 -1.32 -7.10
CA VAL A 64 3.11 -2.57 -6.33
C VAL A 64 2.11 -2.46 -5.19
N GLY A 65 2.16 -1.36 -4.43
CA GLY A 65 1.28 -1.13 -3.28
C GLY A 65 -0.20 -1.08 -3.69
N GLY A 66 -0.51 -0.52 -4.85
CA GLY A 66 -1.88 -0.53 -5.39
C GLY A 66 -2.39 -1.96 -5.66
N ARG A 67 -1.57 -2.80 -6.31
CA ARG A 67 -1.94 -4.20 -6.58
C ARG A 67 -2.03 -5.04 -5.31
N TRP A 68 -1.10 -4.84 -4.39
CA TRP A 68 -1.09 -5.55 -3.11
C TRP A 68 -2.32 -5.19 -2.27
N ALA A 69 -2.67 -3.91 -2.19
CA ALA A 69 -3.88 -3.45 -1.51
C ALA A 69 -5.16 -4.04 -2.11
N ASN A 70 -5.28 -4.12 -3.43
CA ASN A 70 -6.44 -4.74 -4.06
C ASN A 70 -6.55 -6.24 -3.69
N ARG A 71 -5.45 -7.00 -3.80
CA ARG A 71 -5.42 -8.41 -3.36
C ARG A 71 -5.78 -8.58 -1.89
N GLN A 72 -5.32 -7.65 -1.05
CA GLN A 72 -5.60 -7.70 0.38
C GLN A 72 -7.05 -7.34 0.70
N ALA A 73 -7.65 -6.37 -0.01
CA ALA A 73 -9.07 -6.06 0.08
C ALA A 73 -9.94 -7.26 -0.30
N ASP A 74 -9.56 -7.98 -1.37
CA ASP A 74 -10.28 -9.16 -1.83
C ASP A 74 -10.18 -10.30 -0.80
N ARG A 75 -9.00 -10.49 -0.17
CA ARG A 75 -8.83 -11.43 0.96
C ARG A 75 -9.67 -11.07 2.18
N TRP A 76 -9.91 -9.79 2.41
CA TRP A 76 -10.75 -9.31 3.52
C TRP A 76 -12.25 -9.30 3.19
N GLY A 77 -12.60 -9.59 1.94
CA GLY A 77 -13.98 -9.56 1.45
C GLY A 77 -14.56 -8.15 1.40
N ILE A 78 -13.72 -7.13 1.20
CA ILE A 78 -14.19 -5.75 1.03
C ILE A 78 -14.76 -5.60 -0.39
N PRO A 79 -16.02 -5.16 -0.57
CA PRO A 79 -16.62 -5.00 -1.90
C PRO A 79 -15.81 -4.07 -2.82
N PRO A 80 -15.81 -4.28 -4.15
CA PRO A 80 -15.21 -3.35 -5.10
C PRO A 80 -15.92 -1.99 -5.06
N GLU A 81 -15.19 -0.93 -5.45
CA GLU A 81 -15.72 0.44 -5.45
C GLU A 81 -16.86 0.63 -6.45
N HIS A 82 -16.98 -0.27 -7.43
CA HIS A 82 -18.04 -0.28 -8.43
C HIS A 82 -18.60 -1.72 -8.43
N ALA A 83 -19.62 -1.97 -7.61
CA ALA A 83 -20.49 -3.10 -7.86
C ALA A 83 -21.39 -2.74 -9.06
N PRO A 84 -21.59 -3.64 -10.04
CA PRO A 84 -22.58 -3.41 -11.10
C PRO A 84 -23.99 -3.25 -10.52
#